data_AF-A0A821V6X0-F1
#
_entry.id   AF-A0A821V6X0-F1
#
_cell.length_a   1.000
_cell.length_b   1.000
_cell.length_c   1.000
_cell.angle_alpha   90.00
_cell.angle_beta   90.00
_cell.angle_gamma   90.00
#
_symmetry.space_group_name_H-M   'P 1'
#
loop_
_entity.id
_entity.type
_entity.pdbx_description
1 polymer ?
#
loop_
_entity_poly.entity_id
_entity_poly.type
_entity_poly.pdbx_seq_one_letter_code
_entity_poly.pdbx_strand_id
1 'polypeptide(L)' 'MFFGADVTHSTSSSDRPSIAAVVGSRDLTNSLYAARICEQYPKKGRCSIEIIKELDTMVIDLLRVFADSCGDRLP' A
#
# COMPACT_ATOMS: atom_id res chain seq x y z
N MET A 1 15.01 2.62 -2.82
CA MET A 1 13.82 2.19 -2.07
C MET A 1 13.16 1.03 -2.78
N PHE A 2 12.67 0.04 -2.04
CA PHE A 2 11.92 -1.10 -2.58
C PHE A 2 10.48 -1.09 -2.08
N PHE A 3 9.55 -1.43 -2.96
CA PHE A 3 8.13 -1.55 -2.64
C PHE A 3 7.65 -3.00 -2.71
N GLY A 4 6.72 -3.35 -1.84
CA GLY A 4 5.91 -4.56 -1.95
C GLY A 4 4.44 -4.16 -1.89
N ALA A 5 3.60 -4.77 -2.72
CA ALA A 5 2.18 -4.46 -2.77
C ALA A 5 1.37 -5.75 -2.92
N ASP A 6 0.25 -5.82 -2.22
CA ASP A 6 -0.69 -6.94 -2.28
C ASP A 6 -2.12 -6.43 -2.07
N VAL A 7 -3.09 -7.16 -2.63
CA VAL A 7 -4.50 -6.99 -2.31
C VAL A 7 -5.09 -8.31 -1.87
N THR A 8 -5.57 -8.34 -0.63
CA THR A 8 -6.28 -9.50 -0.09
C THR A 8 -7.80 -9.33 -0.27
N HIS A 9 -8.44 -10.35 -0.82
CA HIS A 9 -9.90 -10.38 -1.01
C HIS A 9 -10.60 -11.26 0.02
N SER A 10 -11.81 -10.86 0.42
CA SER A 10 -12.70 -11.76 1.14
C SER A 10 -13.35 -12.75 0.17
N THR A 11 -13.40 -14.03 0.53
CA THR A 11 -14.00 -15.09 -0.30
C THR A 11 -15.49 -15.32 -0.04
N SER A 12 -16.06 -14.67 0.98
CA SER A 12 -17.34 -15.10 1.56
C SER A 12 -18.53 -14.15 1.36
N SER A 13 -18.32 -12.90 0.93
CA SER A 13 -19.44 -12.01 0.56
C SER A 13 -19.00 -10.86 -0.35
N SER A 14 -19.91 -10.41 -1.22
CA SER A 14 -19.67 -9.27 -2.13
C SER A 14 -19.68 -7.90 -1.42
N ASP A 15 -20.09 -7.86 -0.15
CA ASP A 15 -20.26 -6.62 0.63
C ASP A 15 -19.05 -6.33 1.53
N ARG A 16 -18.02 -7.18 1.48
CA ARG A 16 -16.77 -6.98 2.21
C ARG A 16 -15.74 -6.26 1.34
N PRO A 17 -14.95 -5.33 1.92
CA PRO A 17 -13.91 -4.67 1.16
C PRO A 17 -12.78 -5.66 0.83
N SER A 18 -12.05 -5.36 -0.25
CA SER A 18 -10.69 -5.87 -0.41
C SER A 18 -9.74 -5.00 0.42
N ILE A 19 -8.65 -5.57 0.92
CA ILE A 19 -7.64 -4.85 1.71
C ILE A 19 -6.39 -4.71 0.85
N ALA A 20 -6.03 -3.49 0.51
CA ALA A 20 -4.79 -3.17 -0.18
C ALA A 20 -3.70 -2.80 0.83
N ALA A 21 -2.51 -3.36 0.66
CA ALA A 21 -1.33 -3.02 1.46
C ALA A 21 -0.15 -2.69 0.55
N VAL A 22 0.56 -1.63 0.87
CA VAL A 22 1.82 -1.25 0.23
C VAL A 22 2.86 -1.01 1.31
N VAL A 23 4.00 -1.69 1.19
CA VAL A 23 5.18 -1.47 2.03
C VAL A 23 6.28 -0.80 1.24
N GLY A 24 7.11 -0.01 1.92
CA GLY A 24 8.27 0.64 1.34
C GLY A 24 9.46 0.56 2.30
N SER A 25 10.65 0.21 1.80
CA SER A 25 11.88 0.26 2.60
C SER A 25 12.07 1.67 3.16
N ARG A 26 12.42 1.82 4.43
CA ARG A 26 12.57 3.13 5.10
C ARG A 26 13.99 3.45 5.55
N ASP A 27 14.96 2.60 5.24
CA ASP A 27 16.37 2.78 5.56
C ASP A 27 17.26 2.39 4.36
N LEU A 28 18.52 2.81 4.39
CA LEU A 28 19.49 2.52 3.32
C LEU A 28 19.92 1.05 3.27
N THR A 29 19.77 0.33 4.38
CA THR A 29 20.06 -1.11 4.49
C THR A 29 18.90 -1.97 3.99
N ASN A 30 17.74 -1.39 3.71
CA ASN A 30 16.51 -2.09 3.31
C ASN A 30 16.08 -3.18 4.31
N SER A 31 16.38 -2.95 5.59
CA SER A 31 16.04 -3.86 6.69
C SER A 31 14.74 -3.48 7.39
N LEU A 32 14.34 -2.22 7.28
CA LEU A 32 13.12 -1.70 7.88
C LEU A 32 12.14 -1.26 6.80
N TYR A 33 10.85 -1.51 7.02
CA TYR A 33 9.78 -1.15 6.09
C TYR A 33 8.69 -0.37 6.82
N ALA A 34 8.15 0.64 6.15
CA ALA A 34 6.91 1.30 6.53
C ALA A 34 5.76 0.73 5.70
N ALA A 35 4.54 0.77 6.26
CA ALA A 35 3.35 0.24 5.61
C ALA A 35 2.27 1.32 5.46
N ARG A 36 1.49 1.18 4.39
CA ARG A 36 0.18 1.81 4.22
C ARG A 36 -0.82 0.71 3.90
N ILE A 37 -2.00 0.80 4.50
CA ILE A 37 -3.08 -0.19 4.37
C ILE A 37 -4.37 0.58 4.15
N CYS A 38 -5.18 0.13 3.19
CA CYS A 38 -6.45 0.76 2.85
C CYS A 38 -7.51 -0.30 2.56
N GLU A 39 -8.73 -0.07 3.04
CA GLU A 39 -9.89 -0.82 2.60
C GLU A 39 -10.42 -0.25 1.28
N GLN A 40 -10.77 -1.13 0.34
CA GLN A 40 -11.31 -0.72 -0.94
C GLN A 40 -12.52 -1.56 -1.33
N TYR A 41 -13.65 -0.86 -1.50
CA TYR A 41 -14.91 -1.49 -1.85
C TYR A 41 -15.02 -1.68 -3.37
N PRO A 42 -15.41 -2.90 -3.82
CA PRO A 42 -15.68 -3.15 -5.23
C PRO A 42 -16.88 -2.33 -5.73
N LYS A 43 -16.94 -2.06 -7.04
CA LYS A 43 -18.12 -1.45 -7.65
C LYS A 43 -19.30 -2.42 -7.59
N LYS A 44 -20.54 -1.90 -7.60
CA LYS A 44 -21.77 -2.73 -7.64
C LYS A 44 -21.65 -3.85 -8.67
N GLY A 45 -21.93 -5.07 -8.25
CA GLY A 45 -21.86 -6.27 -9.10
C GLY A 45 -20.49 -6.95 -9.16
N ARG A 46 -19.48 -6.50 -8.41
CA ARG A 46 -18.19 -7.19 -8.24
C ARG A 46 -17.99 -7.60 -6.79
N CYS A 47 -17.29 -8.72 -6.58
CA CYS A 47 -16.96 -9.23 -5.24
C CYS A 47 -15.59 -8.78 -4.74
N SER A 48 -14.72 -8.30 -5.64
CA SER A 48 -13.36 -7.88 -5.31
C SER A 48 -12.86 -6.77 -6.22
N ILE A 49 -11.78 -6.11 -5.79
CA ILE A 49 -11.06 -5.12 -6.57
C ILE A 49 -9.56 -5.32 -6.40
N GLU A 50 -8.88 -5.67 -7.49
CA GLU A 50 -7.43 -5.93 -7.52
C GLU A 50 -6.60 -4.65 -7.63
N ILE A 51 -7.13 -3.62 -8.29
CA ILE A 51 -6.43 -2.34 -8.45
C ILE A 51 -6.42 -1.62 -7.10
N ILE A 52 -5.23 -1.30 -6.59
CA ILE A 52 -5.07 -0.44 -5.41
C ILE A 52 -5.52 0.98 -5.77
N LYS A 53 -6.65 1.44 -5.21
CA LYS A 53 -7.26 2.72 -5.61
C LYS A 53 -6.40 3.94 -5.25
N GLU A 54 -5.85 3.95 -4.05
CA GLU A 54 -5.10 5.09 -3.47
C GLU A 54 -3.57 4.88 -3.55
N LEU A 55 -3.10 4.13 -4.56
CA LEU A 55 -1.69 3.73 -4.67
C LEU A 55 -0.75 4.95 -4.70
N ASP A 56 -1.15 6.00 -5.40
CA ASP A 56 -0.41 7.25 -5.51
C ASP A 56 -0.18 7.91 -4.14
N THR A 57 -1.24 8.06 -3.35
CA THR A 57 -1.19 8.65 -2.00
C THR A 57 -0.37 7.77 -1.07
N MET A 58 -0.53 6.44 -1.13
CA MET A 58 0.25 5.50 -0.34
C MET A 58 1.75 5.57 -0.67
N VAL A 59 2.10 5.68 -1.96
CA VAL A 59 3.50 5.80 -2.40
C VAL A 59 4.10 7.14 -1.98
N ILE A 60 3.38 8.26 -2.14
CA ILE A 60 3.84 9.59 -1.70
C ILE A 60 4.19 9.58 -0.21
N ASP A 61 3.33 8.99 0.60
CA ASP A 61 3.54 8.85 2.03
C ASP A 61 4.79 8.02 2.37
N LEU A 62 4.98 6.89 1.68
CA LEU A 62 6.15 6.03 1.90
C LEU A 62 7.45 6.72 1.43
N LEU A 63 7.41 7.50 0.36
CA LEU A 63 8.53 8.32 -0.10
C LEU A 63 8.94 9.37 0.93
N ARG A 64 7.96 10.02 1.58
CA ARG A 64 8.21 10.95 2.69
C ARG A 64 8.88 10.24 3.87
N VAL A 65 8.36 9.07 4.25
CA VAL A 65 8.95 8.27 5.34
C VAL A 65 10.41 7.88 5.04
N PHE A 66 10.71 7.54 3.78
CA PHE A 66 12.08 7.26 3.36
C PHE A 66 12.96 8.53 3.46
N ALA A 67 12.49 9.67 2.95
CA ALA A 67 13.23 10.93 3.01
C ALA A 67 13.56 11.33 4.46
N ASP A 68 12.57 11.30 5.35
CA ASP A 68 12.72 11.64 6.77
C ASP A 68 13.78 10.74 7.47
N SER A 69 13.92 9.50 7.01
CA SER A 69 14.84 8.51 7.58
C SER A 69 16.22 8.48 6.90
N CYS A 70 16.35 9.08 5.70
CA CYS A 70 17.54 9.00 4.84
C CYS A 70 18.19 10.38 4.55
N GLY A 71 17.87 11.39 5.36
CA GLY A 71 18.45 12.74 5.31
C GLY A 71 17.86 13.60 4.21
N ASP A 72 16.53 13.65 4.14
CA ASP A 72 15.73 14.44 3.18
C ASP A 72 15.99 14.12 1.71
N ARG A 73 16.50 12.91 1.44
CA ARG A 73 16.72 12.42 0.08
C ARG A 73 15.61 11.46 -0.32
N LEU A 74 14.99 11.75 -1.45
CA LEU A 74 14.16 10.80 -2.15
C LEU A 74 15.04 9.71 -2.80
N PRO A 75 14.52 8.49 -2.93
CA PRO A 75 15.23 7.37 -3.54
C PRO A 75 15.53 7.56 -5.03
#